data_AF-A0A1H3I9P5-F1
#
_entry.id   AF-A0A1H3I9P5-F1
#
_cell.length_a   1.000
_cell.length_b   1.000
_cell.length_c   1.000
_cell.angle_alpha   90.00
_cell.angle_beta   90.00
_cell.angle_gamma   90.00
#
_symmetry.space_group_name_H-M   'P 1'
#
loop_
_entity.id
_entity.type
_entity.pdbx_description
1 polymer ?
#
loop_
_entity_poly.entity_id
_entity_poly.type
_entity_poly.pdbx_seq_one_letter_code
_entity_poly.pdbx_strand_id
1 'polypeptide(L)' 'MIDYYDLVLLAIAAVMIAGAAMSLHPLVALHQGLAAGSLVATLFLYDVLFRNPPTEPTTSTTAASAAVGVSWLLTLILSL' A
#
# COMPACT_ATOMS: atom_id res chain seq x y z
N MET A 1 8.62 -17.23 -5.86
CA MET A 1 9.41 -16.28 -6.66
C MET A 1 8.65 -14.97 -6.56
N ILE A 2 9.29 -13.88 -6.16
CA ILE A 2 8.61 -12.58 -6.02
C ILE A 2 8.31 -12.07 -7.43
N ASP A 3 7.05 -11.81 -7.72
CA ASP A 3 6.62 -11.26 -9.01
C ASP A 3 6.70 -9.72 -9.03
N TYR A 4 6.62 -9.12 -10.21
CA TYR A 4 6.57 -7.68 -10.40
C TYR A 4 5.48 -7.01 -9.55
N TYR A 5 4.27 -7.56 -9.51
CA TYR A 5 3.19 -6.99 -8.71
C TYR A 5 3.43 -7.13 -7.19
N ASP A 6 4.12 -8.19 -6.75
CA ASP A 6 4.56 -8.32 -5.36
C ASP A 6 5.55 -7.21 -5.00
N LEU A 7 6.49 -6.89 -5.90
CA LEU A 7 7.43 -5.78 -5.71
C LEU A 7 6.73 -4.43 -5.67
N VAL A 8 5.71 -4.20 -6.52
CA VAL A 8 4.95 -2.96 -6.50
C VAL A 8 4.18 -2.80 -5.20
N LEU A 9 3.50 -3.85 -4.72
CA LEU A 9 2.80 -3.83 -3.43
C LEU A 9 3.78 -3.55 -2.28
N LEU A 10 4.95 -4.18 -2.30
CA LEU A 10 6.01 -3.93 -1.32
C LEU A 10 6.50 -2.48 -1.37
N ALA A 11 6.69 -1.92 -2.57
CA ALA A 11 7.13 -0.54 -2.75
C ALA A 11 6.09 0.46 -2.20
N ILE A 12 4.80 0.25 -2.46
CA ILE A 12 3.71 1.06 -1.91
C ILE A 12 3.72 1.01 -0.37
N ALA A 13 3.80 -0.19 0.22
CA ALA A 13 3.88 -0.34 1.66
C ALA A 13 5.12 0.37 2.23
N ALA A 14 6.28 0.23 1.59
CA ALA A 14 7.53 0.82 2.01
C ALA A 14 7.48 2.36 2.03
N VAL A 15 6.92 3.01 0.99
CA VAL A 15 6.83 4.48 0.96
C VAL A 15 5.80 5.03 1.94
N MET A 16 4.72 4.29 2.21
CA MET A 16 3.76 4.65 3.26
C MET A 16 4.40 4.57 4.65
N ILE A 17 5.13 3.49 4.94
CA ILE A 17 5.87 3.32 6.19
C ILE A 17 6.96 4.40 6.31
N ALA A 18 7.67 4.71 5.23
CA ALA A 18 8.67 5.78 5.23
C ALA A 18 8.04 7.14 5.54
N GLY A 19 6.88 7.46 4.95
CA GLY A 19 6.12 8.68 5.25
C GLY A 19 5.68 8.75 6.72
N ALA A 20 5.19 7.65 7.27
CA ALA A 20 4.86 7.55 8.70
C ALA A 20 6.12 7.73 9.57
N ALA A 21 7.25 7.12 9.21
CA ALA A 21 8.52 7.25 9.92
C ALA A 21 9.09 8.68 9.86
N MET A 22 8.93 9.39 8.75
CA MET A 22 9.28 10.81 8.65
C MET A 22 8.50 11.68 9.65
N SER A 23 7.31 11.24 10.04
CA SER A 23 6.49 11.94 11.04
C SER A 23 7.00 11.79 12.48
N LEU A 24 8.06 11.00 12.69
CA LEU A 24 8.80 11.00 13.97
C LEU A 24 9.60 12.31 14.14
N HIS A 25 9.82 13.07 13.06
CA HIS A 25 10.46 14.37 13.14
C HIS A 25 9.50 15.40 13.76
N PRO A 26 9.90 16.20 14.77
CA PRO A 26 9.00 17.11 15.50
C PRO A 26 8.28 18.16 14.65
N LEU A 27 8.83 18.48 13.48
CA LEU A 27 8.25 19.47 12.54
C LEU A 27 7.26 18.86 11.54
N VAL A 28 7.06 17.55 11.55
CA VAL A 28 6.23 16.84 10.56
C VAL A 28 5.06 16.20 11.28
N ALA A 29 3.86 16.73 11.07
CA ALA A 29 2.66 16.09 11.58
C ALA A 29 2.40 14.77 10.83
N LEU A 30 1.78 13.79 11.51
CA LEU A 30 1.53 12.46 10.94
C LEU A 30 0.82 12.50 9.57
N HIS A 31 -0.19 13.37 9.43
CA HIS A 31 -0.92 13.51 8.17
C HIS A 31 -0.04 14.09 7.04
N GLN A 32 0.97 14.89 7.35
CA GLN A 32 1.90 15.44 6.35
C GLN A 32 2.85 14.36 5.83
N GLY A 33 3.40 13.54 6.72
CA GLY A 33 4.24 12.41 6.34
C GLY A 33 3.48 11.35 5.54
N LEU A 34 2.25 11.02 5.97
CA LEU A 34 1.36 10.14 5.21
C LEU A 34 0.97 10.73 3.85
N ALA A 35 0.73 12.04 3.76
CA ALA A 35 0.44 12.70 2.48
C ALA A 35 1.64 12.60 1.52
N ALA A 36 2.87 12.80 2.00
CA ALA A 36 4.07 12.62 1.20
C ALA A 36 4.24 11.17 0.73
N GLY A 37 4.06 10.20 1.63
CA GLY A 37 4.09 8.77 1.28
C GLY A 37 3.03 8.41 0.23
N SER A 38 1.82 8.95 0.37
CA SER A 38 0.72 8.76 -0.59
C SER A 38 1.02 9.36 -1.97
N LEU A 39 1.64 10.53 -2.03
CA LEU A 39 2.06 11.14 -3.31
C LEU A 39 3.06 10.24 -4.04
N VAL A 40 4.04 9.67 -3.33
CA VAL A 40 5.00 8.74 -3.94
C VAL A 40 4.32 7.42 -4.31
N ALA A 41 3.45 6.88 -3.45
CA ALA A 41 2.67 5.67 -3.73
C ALA A 41 1.83 5.81 -5.01
N THR A 42 1.32 7.02 -5.28
CA THR A 42 0.54 7.31 -6.48
C THR A 42 1.33 7.08 -7.76
N LEU A 43 2.65 7.24 -7.76
CA LEU A 43 3.49 6.95 -8.93
C LEU A 43 3.50 5.46 -9.28
N PHE A 44 3.61 4.59 -8.26
CA PHE A 44 3.51 3.15 -8.43
C PHE A 44 2.11 2.72 -8.86
N LEU A 45 1.08 3.34 -8.27
CA LEU A 45 -0.30 3.09 -8.64
C LEU A 45 -0.56 3.50 -10.10
N TYR A 46 -0.01 4.63 -10.54
CA TYR A 46 -0.11 5.07 -11.93
C TYR A 46 0.57 4.09 -12.88
N ASP A 47 1.76 3.60 -12.54
CA ASP A 47 2.47 2.60 -13.34
C ASP A 47 1.64 1.33 -13.51
N VAL A 48 1.11 0.77 -12.41
CA VAL A 48 0.29 -0.45 -12.46
C VAL A 48 -1.07 -0.23 -13.12
N LEU A 49 -1.73 0.92 -12.95
CA LEU A 49 -3.06 1.10 -13.52
C LEU A 49 -3.03 1.48 -15.01
N PHE A 50 -2.01 2.23 -15.45
CA PHE A 50 -2.02 2.86 -16.78
C PHE A 50 -0.87 2.45 -17.68
N ARG A 51 0.25 1.95 -17.15
CA ARG A 51 1.40 1.53 -17.97
C ARG A 51 1.54 0.01 -18.06
N ASN A 52 1.35 -0.68 -16.93
CA ASN A 52 1.49 -2.12 -16.79
C ASN A 52 0.27 -2.72 -16.07
N PRO A 53 -0.95 -2.62 -16.65
CA PRO A 53 -2.16 -3.16 -16.03
C PRO A 53 -2.10 -4.69 -15.93
N PRO A 54 -2.56 -5.28 -14.80
CA PRO A 54 -2.68 -6.72 -14.67
C PRO A 54 -3.69 -7.24 -15.70
N THR A 55 -3.20 -8.05 -16.63
CA THR A 55 -4.01 -8.68 -17.68
C THR A 55 -4.43 -10.10 -17.33
N GLU A 56 -3.78 -10.71 -16.35
CA GLU A 56 -4.04 -12.10 -15.97
C GLU A 56 -5.19 -12.18 -14.96
N PRO A 57 -6.05 -13.21 -15.06
CA PRO A 57 -7.07 -13.46 -14.06
C PRO A 57 -6.44 -13.70 -12.68
N THR A 58 -7.05 -13.15 -11.64
CA THR A 58 -6.72 -13.52 -10.25
C THR A 58 -6.77 -15.05 -10.09
N THR A 59 -5.68 -15.63 -9.60
CA THR A 59 -5.52 -17.06 -9.38
C THR A 59 -6.50 -17.63 -8.33
N SER A 60 -6.88 -16.85 -7.32
CA SER A 60 -7.89 -17.24 -6.32
C SER A 60 -8.63 -16.04 -5.75
N THR A 61 -9.90 -15.90 -6.13
CA THR A 61 -10.79 -14.82 -5.66
C THR A 61 -11.09 -14.95 -4.16
N THR A 62 -11.18 -16.18 -3.65
CA THR A 62 -11.40 -16.47 -2.23
C THR A 62 -10.24 -15.99 -1.38
N ALA A 63 -8.99 -16.26 -1.80
CA ALA A 63 -7.81 -15.83 -1.07
C ALA A 63 -7.70 -14.30 -1.03
N ALA A 64 -7.94 -13.63 -2.16
CA ALA A 64 -7.95 -12.17 -2.24
C ALA A 64 -9.02 -11.56 -1.30
N SER A 65 -10.24 -12.10 -1.31
CA SER A 65 -11.33 -11.63 -0.45
C SER A 65 -11.02 -11.83 1.03
N ALA A 66 -10.44 -12.97 1.39
CA ALA A 66 -10.00 -13.24 2.76
C ALA A 66 -8.91 -12.27 3.21
N ALA A 67 -7.91 -11.99 2.37
CA ALA A 67 -6.85 -11.04 2.69
C ALA A 67 -7.39 -9.62 2.94
N VAL A 68 -8.31 -9.15 2.08
CA VAL A 68 -8.98 -7.85 2.26
C VAL A 68 -9.81 -7.83 3.55
N GLY A 69 -10.58 -8.88 3.81
CA GLY A 69 -11.40 -8.99 5.02
C GLY A 69 -10.59 -8.98 6.31
N VAL A 70 -9.50 -9.75 6.37
CA VAL A 70 -8.58 -9.79 7.52
C VAL A 70 -7.90 -8.43 7.72
N SER A 71 -7.50 -7.76 6.64
CA SER A 71 -6.89 -6.42 6.71
C SER A 71 -7.83 -5.39 7.33
N TRP A 72 -9.12 -5.41 6.94
CA TRP A 72 -10.14 -4.54 7.54
C TRP A 72 -10.43 -4.88 9.00
N LEU A 73 -10.53 -6.16 9.34
CA LEU A 73 -10.73 -6.60 10.72
C LEU A 73 -9.57 -6.12 11.61
N LEU A 74 -8.33 -6.28 11.14
CA LEU A 74 -7.13 -5.82 11.84
C LEU A 74 -7.14 -4.30 12.02
N THR A 75 -7.56 -3.55 10.99
CA THR A 75 -7.70 -2.09 11.08
C THR A 75 -8.72 -1.69 12.15
N LEU A 76 -9.88 -2.36 12.20
CA LEU A 76 -10.89 -2.11 13.23
C LEU A 76 -10.36 -2.37 14.63
N ILE A 77 -9.68 -3.50 14.84
CA ILE A 77 -9.08 -3.86 16.14
C ILE A 77 -8.05 -2.82 16.58
N LEU A 78 -7.21 -2.32 15.67
CA LEU A 78 -6.20 -1.30 15.97
C LEU A 78 -6.78 0.11 16.17
N SER A 79 -8.01 0.35 15.74
CA SER A 79 -8.69 1.64 15.86
C SER A 79 -9.55 1.81 17.13
N LEU A 80 -9.75 0.71 17.87
CA LEU A 80 -10.44 0.67 19.17
C LEU A 80 -9.49 1.05 20.31
#